data_AF-A0A136I1B1-F1
#
_entry.id   AF-A0A136I1B1-F1
#
_cell.length_a   1.000
_cell.length_b   1.000
_cell.length_c   1.000
_cell.angle_alpha   90.00
_cell.angle_beta   90.00
_cell.angle_gamma   90.00
#
_symmetry.space_group_name_H-M   'P 1'
#
loop_
_entity.id
_entity.type
_entity.pdbx_description
1 polymer ?
#
loop_
_entity_poly.entity_id
_entity_poly.type
_entity_poly.pdbx_seq_one_letter_code
_entity_poly.pdbx_strand_id
1 'polypeptide(L)'
;DFLWLGVIADGWYQSEMAPLLRSQFITWPWVVFYLMYGCVVFVLAVVANRDKSLLYAGIDGALLGLASYGAYNLTAYSIIEGFTLFIMLIDWAWGTCLTSASAMAGWLGFQLVKGKSSE
;
A
#
# COMPACT_ATOMS: atom_id res chain seq x y z
N ASP A 1 0.20 3.76 -6.04
CA ASP A 1 1.59 3.37 -6.29
C ASP A 1 2.24 3.92 -7.53
N PHE A 2 1.68 3.78 -8.74
CA PHE A 2 2.33 4.32 -9.94
C PHE A 2 2.75 5.79 -9.80
N LEU A 3 1.88 6.66 -9.26
CA LEU A 3 2.18 8.06 -8.99
C LEU A 3 3.34 8.25 -7.99
N TRP A 4 3.41 7.40 -6.96
CA TRP A 4 4.45 7.47 -5.94
C TRP A 4 5.80 7.11 -6.53
N LEU A 5 5.92 5.92 -7.10
CA LEU A 5 7.18 5.41 -7.63
C LEU A 5 7.62 6.12 -8.92
N GLY A 6 6.68 6.59 -9.75
CA GLY A 6 6.98 7.17 -11.06
C GLY A 6 7.09 8.70 -11.08
N VAL A 7 6.63 9.41 -10.05
CA VAL A 7 6.59 10.89 -10.06
C VAL A 7 7.08 11.49 -8.75
N ILE A 8 6.56 11.02 -7.62
CA ILE A 8 6.79 11.69 -6.33
C ILE A 8 8.13 11.27 -5.71
N ALA A 9 8.39 9.96 -5.69
CA ALA A 9 9.50 9.36 -4.98
C ALA A 9 10.68 8.99 -5.88
N ASP A 10 10.52 9.00 -7.21
CA ASP A 10 11.54 8.56 -8.17
C ASP A 10 12.90 9.24 -7.92
N GLY A 11 12.90 10.58 -7.78
CA GLY A 11 14.12 11.34 -7.53
C GLY A 11 14.82 10.96 -6.21
N TRP A 12 14.07 10.69 -5.15
CA TRP A 12 14.62 10.28 -3.85
C TRP A 12 15.08 8.83 -3.84
N TYR A 13 14.35 7.92 -4.49
CA TYR A 13 14.79 6.54 -4.64
C TYR A 13 16.07 6.46 -5.48
N GLN A 14 16.17 7.24 -6.55
CA GLN A 14 17.38 7.33 -7.37
C GLN A 14 18.55 7.95 -6.60
N SER A 15 18.33 8.96 -5.75
CA SER A 15 19.43 9.60 -4.99
C SER A 15 19.87 8.77 -3.78
N GLU A 16 18.93 8.26 -3.00
CA GLU A 16 19.18 7.60 -1.71
C GLU A 16 19.43 6.10 -1.87
N MET A 17 18.83 5.46 -2.87
CA MET A 17 18.88 4.01 -3.04
C MET A 17 19.63 3.56 -4.29
N ALA A 18 20.20 4.46 -5.11
CA ALA A 18 20.95 4.10 -6.32
C ALA A 18 21.94 2.93 -6.15
N PRO A 19 22.78 2.87 -5.10
CA PRO A 19 23.73 1.77 -4.91
C PRO A 19 23.06 0.41 -4.67
N LEU A 20 21.80 0.42 -4.22
CA LEU A 20 21.01 -0.76 -3.84
C LEU A 20 20.11 -1.24 -4.99
N LEU A 21 19.84 -0.38 -5.97
CA LEU A 21 18.97 -0.69 -7.08
C LEU A 21 19.62 -1.75 -7.98
N ARG A 22 18.81 -2.72 -8.39
CA ARG A 22 19.26 -3.73 -9.36
C ARG A 22 19.39 -3.09 -10.73
N SER A 23 20.44 -3.48 -11.46
CA SER A 23 20.63 -3.10 -12.87
C SER A 23 19.52 -3.63 -13.79
N GLN A 24 18.91 -4.75 -13.42
CA GLN A 24 17.74 -5.31 -14.11
C GLN A 24 16.63 -5.61 -13.10
N PHE A 25 15.44 -5.06 -13.37
CA PHE A 25 14.26 -5.29 -12.56
C PHE A 25 13.79 -6.74 -12.70
N ILE A 26 13.51 -7.39 -11.58
CA ILE A 26 12.80 -8.66 -11.56
C ILE A 26 11.31 -8.36 -11.39
N THR A 27 10.50 -8.75 -12.37
CA THR A 27 9.10 -8.31 -12.46
C THR A 27 8.13 -9.12 -11.58
N TRP A 28 8.32 -10.43 -11.50
CA TRP A 28 7.34 -11.30 -10.84
C TRP A 28 7.06 -10.97 -9.35
N PRO A 29 8.03 -10.53 -8.50
CA PRO A 29 7.77 -10.29 -7.08
C PRO A 29 6.78 -9.15 -6.85
N TRP A 30 6.91 -8.03 -7.58
CA TRP A 30 6.00 -6.90 -7.41
C TRP A 30 4.61 -7.21 -7.96
N VAL A 31 4.51 -8.03 -9.02
CA VAL A 31 3.21 -8.53 -9.52
C VAL A 31 2.52 -9.40 -8.48
N VAL A 32 3.24 -10.37 -7.90
CA VAL A 32 2.70 -11.23 -6.82
C VAL A 32 2.27 -10.39 -5.63
N PHE A 33 3.07 -9.40 -5.23
CA PHE A 33 2.73 -8.48 -4.16
C PHE A 33 1.41 -7.76 -4.43
N TYR A 34 1.22 -7.10 -5.57
CA TYR A 34 -0.03 -6.35 -5.80
C TYR A 34 -1.27 -7.23 -5.88
N LEU A 35 -1.17 -8.41 -6.49
CA LEU A 35 -2.30 -9.34 -6.54
C LEU A 35 -2.66 -9.86 -5.15
N MET A 36 -1.65 -10.30 -4.39
CA MET A 36 -1.83 -10.82 -3.03
C MET A 36 -2.31 -9.72 -2.09
N TYR A 37 -1.62 -8.58 -2.05
CA TYR A 37 -1.91 -7.49 -1.14
C TYR A 37 -3.27 -6.85 -1.43
N GLY A 38 -3.61 -6.65 -2.71
CA GLY A 38 -4.94 -6.21 -3.11
C GLY A 38 -6.05 -7.17 -2.64
N CYS A 39 -5.83 -8.48 -2.76
CA CYS A 39 -6.75 -9.49 -2.24
C CYS A 39 -6.89 -9.41 -0.71
N VAL A 40 -5.78 -9.27 0.01
CA VAL A 40 -5.77 -9.13 1.48
C VAL A 40 -6.54 -7.88 1.91
N VAL A 41 -6.28 -6.72 1.28
CA VAL A 41 -7.01 -5.48 1.56
C VAL A 41 -8.51 -5.66 1.27
N PHE A 42 -8.85 -6.30 0.16
CA PHE A 42 -10.25 -6.56 -0.17
C PHE A 42 -10.94 -7.43 0.88
N VAL A 43 -10.33 -8.55 1.28
CA VAL A 43 -10.95 -9.46 2.27
C VAL A 43 -11.03 -8.80 3.66
N LEU A 44 -9.92 -8.23 4.13
CA LEU A 44 -9.78 -7.80 5.53
C LEU A 44 -10.28 -6.39 5.80
N ALA A 45 -10.28 -5.48 4.81
CA ALA A 45 -10.76 -4.11 5.01
C ALA A 45 -12.08 -3.83 4.29
N VAL A 46 -12.35 -4.47 3.15
CA VAL A 46 -13.60 -4.24 2.39
C VAL A 46 -14.69 -5.21 2.81
N VAL A 47 -14.52 -6.51 2.57
CA VAL A 47 -15.55 -7.53 2.82
C VAL A 47 -15.86 -7.65 4.31
N ALA A 48 -14.85 -7.60 5.18
CA ALA A 48 -15.01 -7.61 6.63
C ALA A 48 -15.88 -6.43 7.16
N ASN A 49 -15.93 -5.32 6.42
CA ASN A 49 -16.67 -4.12 6.79
C ASN A 49 -17.88 -3.83 5.87
N ARG A 50 -18.34 -4.82 5.10
CA ARG A 50 -19.44 -4.67 4.12
C ARG A 50 -20.77 -4.14 4.70
N ASP A 51 -21.02 -4.37 5.98
CA ASP A 51 -22.24 -3.94 6.68
C ASP A 51 -21.97 -2.77 7.66
N LYS A 52 -20.73 -2.26 7.70
CA LYS A 52 -20.33 -1.08 8.48
C LYS A 52 -20.18 0.13 7.58
N SER A 53 -20.01 1.32 8.16
CA SER A 53 -19.74 2.53 7.40
C SER A 53 -18.37 2.51 6.71
N LEU A 54 -18.22 3.32 5.66
CA LEU A 54 -16.98 3.55 4.91
C LEU A 54 -15.77 3.80 5.81
N LEU A 55 -15.98 4.47 6.95
CA LEU A 55 -14.93 4.80 7.91
C LEU A 55 -14.19 3.55 8.43
N TYR A 56 -14.91 2.44 8.68
CA TYR A 56 -14.27 1.21 9.16
C TYR A 56 -13.37 0.58 8.10
N ALA A 57 -13.76 0.62 6.82
CA ALA A 57 -12.89 0.18 5.73
C ALA A 57 -11.63 1.05 5.63
N GLY A 58 -11.77 2.36 5.83
CA GLY A 58 -10.63 3.28 5.89
C GLY A 58 -9.70 3.01 7.07
N ILE A 59 -10.23 2.77 8.27
CA ILE A 59 -9.43 2.46 9.48
C ILE A 59 -8.69 1.15 9.30
N ASP A 60 -9.39 0.07 8.92
CA ASP A 60 -8.76 -1.25 8.76
C ASP A 60 -7.75 -1.24 7.61
N GLY A 61 -8.03 -0.51 6.53
CA GLY A 61 -7.08 -0.25 5.45
C GLY A 61 -5.85 0.52 5.93
N ALA A 62 -6.02 1.54 6.77
CA ALA A 62 -4.90 2.29 7.36
C ALA A 62 -4.06 1.39 8.28
N LEU A 63 -4.68 0.56 9.12
CA LEU A 63 -3.97 -0.37 10.01
C LEU A 63 -3.18 -1.43 9.22
N LEU A 64 -3.76 -1.98 8.15
CA LEU A 64 -3.07 -2.90 7.26
C LEU A 64 -1.88 -2.22 6.56
N GLY A 65 -2.07 -1.01 6.04
CA GLY A 65 -1.01 -0.21 5.44
C GLY A 65 0.12 0.09 6.44
N LEU A 66 -0.25 0.56 7.63
CA LEU A 66 0.67 0.85 8.74
C LEU A 66 1.52 -0.38 9.09
N ALA A 67 0.91 -1.55 9.25
CA ALA A 67 1.62 -2.76 9.61
C ALA A 67 2.52 -3.28 8.49
N SER A 68 2.01 -3.35 7.25
CA SER A 68 2.75 -3.93 6.11
C SER A 68 3.89 -3.04 5.64
N TYR A 69 3.62 -1.75 5.38
CA TYR A 69 4.66 -0.80 5.00
C TYR A 69 5.60 -0.51 6.17
N GLY A 70 5.12 -0.57 7.42
CA GLY A 70 5.95 -0.45 8.61
C GLY A 70 6.92 -1.61 8.73
N ALA A 71 6.45 -2.84 8.54
CA ALA A 71 7.31 -4.03 8.55
C ALA A 71 8.43 -3.91 7.50
N TYR A 72 8.13 -3.44 6.28
CA TYR A 72 9.15 -3.20 5.26
C TYR A 72 10.09 -2.06 5.64
N ASN A 73 9.56 -0.86 5.89
CA ASN A 73 10.35 0.35 6.08
C ASN A 73 11.20 0.32 7.35
N LEU A 74 10.63 -0.10 8.49
CA LEU A 74 11.37 -0.18 9.76
C LEU A 74 12.48 -1.23 9.70
N THR A 75 12.22 -2.37 9.05
CA THR A 75 13.25 -3.43 8.88
C THR A 75 14.31 -3.01 7.86
N ALA A 76 13.92 -2.37 6.76
CA ALA A 76 14.86 -1.85 5.77
C ALA A 76 15.80 -0.81 6.40
N TYR A 77 15.26 0.14 7.18
CA TYR A 77 16.04 1.13 7.91
C TYR A 77 17.04 0.50 8.89
N SER A 78 16.69 -0.64 9.50
CA SER A 78 17.57 -1.28 10.48
C SER A 78 18.71 -2.11 9.88
N ILE A 79 18.56 -2.61 8.63
CA ILE A 79 19.53 -3.54 8.03
C ILE A 79 20.19 -3.03 6.74
N ILE A 80 19.65 -2.01 6.08
CA ILE A 80 20.16 -1.52 4.80
C ILE A 80 20.93 -0.21 5.01
N GLU A 81 22.24 -0.26 4.76
CA GLU A 81 23.08 0.92 4.76
C GLU A 81 22.65 1.92 3.68
N GLY A 82 22.51 3.20 4.06
CA GLY A 82 22.02 4.26 3.17
C GLY A 82 20.50 4.41 3.10
N PHE A 83 19.71 3.54 3.74
CA PHE A 83 18.25 3.72 3.83
C PHE A 83 17.94 4.86 4.81
N THR A 84 17.57 6.03 4.31
CA THR A 84 17.43 7.22 5.16
C THR A 84 16.16 7.22 6.00
N LEU A 85 16.21 7.92 7.14
CA LEU A 85 15.03 8.13 7.97
C LEU A 85 13.92 8.87 7.19
N PHE A 86 14.31 9.76 6.28
CA PHE A 86 13.38 10.51 5.44
C PHE A 86 12.59 9.59 4.50
N ILE A 87 13.27 8.73 3.71
CA ILE A 87 12.58 7.81 2.79
C ILE A 87 11.69 6.84 3.57
N MET A 88 12.19 6.34 4.71
CA MET A 88 11.44 5.46 5.61
C MET A 88 10.11 6.08 6.05
N LEU A 89 10.14 7.32 6.54
CA LEU A 89 8.95 7.99 7.08
C LEU A 89 7.94 8.31 5.98
N ILE A 90 8.37 8.84 4.83
CA ILE A 90 7.42 9.22 3.79
C ILE A 90 6.84 8.00 3.09
N ASP A 91 7.65 6.99 2.76
CA ASP A 91 7.15 5.76 2.12
C ASP A 91 6.16 5.03 3.03
N TRP A 92 6.45 4.97 4.33
CA TRP A 92 5.55 4.38 5.31
C TRP A 92 4.22 5.15 5.46
N ALA A 93 4.29 6.48 5.57
CA ALA A 93 3.11 7.33 5.63
C ALA A 93 2.27 7.21 4.34
N TRP A 94 2.93 7.20 3.18
CA TRP A 94 2.27 7.02 1.89
C TRP A 94 1.54 5.68 1.81
N GLY A 95 2.21 4.58 2.13
CA GLY A 95 1.62 3.25 2.10
C GLY A 95 0.41 3.10 3.02
N THR A 96 0.48 3.73 4.21
CA THR A 96 -0.65 3.79 5.16
C THR A 96 -1.85 4.51 4.55
N CYS A 97 -1.64 5.72 4.02
CA CYS A 97 -2.69 6.53 3.41
C CYS A 97 -3.26 5.87 2.15
N LEU A 98 -2.40 5.32 1.29
CA LEU A 98 -2.80 4.67 0.05
C LEU A 98 -3.64 3.43 0.31
N THR A 99 -3.27 2.62 1.30
CA THR A 99 -4.01 1.40 1.63
C THR A 99 -5.39 1.75 2.20
N SER A 100 -5.46 2.78 3.07
CA SER A 100 -6.73 3.32 3.56
C SER A 100 -7.64 3.81 2.42
N ALA A 101 -7.10 4.64 1.52
CA ALA A 101 -7.85 5.15 0.37
C ALA A 101 -8.30 4.03 -0.57
N SER A 102 -7.46 3.03 -0.80
CA SER A 102 -7.77 1.86 -1.65
C SER A 102 -8.88 1.01 -1.04
N ALA A 103 -8.86 0.80 0.27
CA ALA A 103 -9.93 0.10 0.99
C ALA A 103 -11.26 0.87 0.91
N MET A 104 -11.23 2.19 1.11
CA MET A 104 -12.43 3.04 0.96
C MET A 104 -13.00 2.98 -0.46
N ALA A 105 -12.16 3.11 -1.48
CA ALA A 105 -12.58 2.99 -2.88
C ALA A 105 -13.15 1.60 -3.20
N GLY A 106 -12.49 0.54 -2.71
CA GLY A 106 -12.96 -0.83 -2.86
C GLY A 106 -14.30 -1.07 -2.18
N TRP A 107 -14.52 -0.50 -0.99
CA TRP A 107 -15.80 -0.57 -0.28
C TRP A 107 -16.91 0.15 -1.02
N LEU A 108 -16.66 1.36 -1.55
CA LEU A 108 -17.63 2.08 -2.38
C LEU A 108 -18.03 1.24 -3.60
N GLY A 109 -17.04 0.68 -4.31
CA GLY A 109 -17.28 -0.22 -5.44
C GLY A 109 -18.10 -1.46 -5.05
N PHE A 110 -17.76 -2.09 -3.93
CA PHE A 110 -18.48 -3.26 -3.42
C PHE A 110 -19.95 -2.95 -3.12
N GLN A 111 -20.24 -1.84 -2.46
CA GLN A 111 -21.62 -1.45 -2.12
C GLN A 111 -22.45 -1.11 -3.36
N LEU A 112 -21.85 -0.47 -4.37
CA LEU A 112 -22.52 -0.20 -5.65
C LEU A 112 -22.94 -1.50 -6.36
N VAL A 113 -22.10 -2.53 -6.33
CA VAL A 113 -22.41 -3.84 -6.93
C VAL A 113 -23.48 -4.59 -6.12
N LYS A 114 -23.40 -4.55 -4.78
CA LYS A 114 -24.39 -5.16 -3.88
C LYS A 114 -25.78 -4.54 -4.07
N GLY A 115 -25.85 -3.22 -4.18
CA GLY A 115 -27.10 -2.47 -4.41
C GLY A 115 -27.82 -2.90 -5.68
N LYS A 116 -27.09 -2.98 -6.82
CA LYS A 116 -27.64 -3.43 -8.10
C LYS A 116 -28.16 -4.87 -8.12
N SER A 117 -27.66 -5.72 -7.22
CA SER A 117 -28.08 -7.14 -7.14
C SER A 117 -29.35 -7.33 -6.31
N SER A 118 -29.82 -6.27 -5.63
CA SER A 118 -30.99 -6.29 -4.75
C SER A 118 -32.24 -5.65 -5.39
N GLU A 119 -32.09 -5.10 -6.60
CA GLU A 119 -33.15 -4.61 -7.50
C GLU A 119 -33.54 -5.68 -8.51
#